data_AF-A0A0C2I7U5-F1
#
_entry.id   AF-A0A0C2I7U5-F1
#
_cell.length_a   1.000
_cell.length_b   1.000
_cell.length_c   1.000
_cell.angle_alpha   90.00
_cell.angle_beta   90.00
_cell.angle_gamma   90.00
#
_symmetry.space_group_name_H-M   'P 1'
#
loop_
_entity.id
_entity.type
_entity.pdbx_description
1 polymer ?
#
loop_
_entity_poly.entity_id
_entity_poly.type
_entity_poly.pdbx_seq_one_letter_code
_entity_poly.pdbx_strand_id
1 'polypeptide(L)'
;MRVTKLIPPQSAILIFLALCFVTTHNQKQIYVDSVQLNVVMVGNIGVSQDESSIKKDVLDTIKKIHEYQPFHLGINPGNNVYPQGSQVNDFQKLNEVFTTEFPSDIYQFDFLTVLGKNDHDGDFETQIQYHHLVDTRFYLPKRNYVYDVTLNDGTQIRFMCIDSTSIYEPGMMTPDDRLIQLQNFNDVLDNSRQFDHVFLILNHNVVNGCGSDVEIPNDQPFYKIVLHDALTAILTGYDYYMQV
;
A
#
# COMPACT_ATOMS: atom_id res chain seq x y z
N MET A 1 -35.39 17.10 -36.42
CA MET A 1 -34.74 15.94 -37.06
C MET A 1 -33.46 15.65 -36.28
N ARG A 2 -33.45 14.64 -35.40
CA ARG A 2 -32.26 14.27 -34.60
C ARG A 2 -31.43 13.27 -35.41
N VAL A 3 -30.24 13.67 -35.82
CA VAL A 3 -29.27 12.79 -36.48
C VAL A 3 -28.44 12.12 -35.39
N THR A 4 -28.78 10.89 -35.03
CA THR A 4 -27.94 10.02 -34.21
C THR A 4 -26.78 9.53 -35.08
N LYS A 5 -25.59 10.12 -34.89
CA LYS A 5 -24.36 9.60 -35.47
C LYS A 5 -24.03 8.28 -34.78
N LEU A 6 -24.25 7.16 -35.47
CA LEU A 6 -23.78 5.84 -35.07
C LEU A 6 -22.25 5.83 -35.13
N ILE A 7 -21.60 5.53 -34.01
CA ILE A 7 -20.16 5.31 -33.96
C ILE A 7 -19.86 4.01 -34.75
N PRO A 8 -18.92 4.01 -35.71
CA PRO A 8 -18.61 2.83 -36.49
C PRO A 8 -18.03 1.72 -35.59
N PRO A 9 -18.38 0.44 -35.82
CA PRO A 9 -18.03 -0.68 -34.93
C PRO A 9 -16.53 -0.88 -34.74
N GLN A 10 -15.70 -0.44 -35.69
CA GLN A 10 -14.24 -0.49 -35.58
C GLN A 10 -13.67 0.45 -34.50
N SER A 11 -14.31 1.60 -34.25
CA SER A 11 -13.90 2.52 -33.18
C SER A 11 -14.23 1.97 -31.79
N ALA A 12 -15.31 1.20 -31.64
CA ALA A 12 -15.70 0.62 -30.36
C ALA A 12 -14.69 -0.44 -29.88
N ILE A 13 -14.17 -1.27 -30.78
CA ILE A 13 -13.16 -2.31 -30.45
C ILE A 13 -11.83 -1.67 -30.04
N LEU A 14 -11.38 -0.62 -30.73
CA LEU A 14 -10.16 0.10 -30.38
C LEU A 14 -10.27 0.81 -29.02
N ILE A 15 -11.43 1.41 -28.72
CA ILE A 15 -11.71 2.01 -27.42
C ILE A 15 -11.71 0.95 -26.32
N PHE A 16 -12.34 -0.20 -26.56
CA PHE A 16 -12.37 -1.31 -25.60
C PHE A 16 -10.98 -1.90 -25.33
N LEU A 17 -10.18 -2.13 -26.38
CA LEU A 17 -8.79 -2.58 -26.23
C LEU A 17 -7.93 -1.55 -25.50
N ALA A 18 -8.04 -0.26 -25.84
CA ALA A 18 -7.32 0.81 -25.13
C ALA A 18 -7.70 0.87 -23.65
N LEU A 19 -8.99 0.69 -23.30
CA LEU A 19 -9.46 0.60 -21.91
C LEU A 19 -8.87 -0.62 -21.20
N CYS A 20 -8.85 -1.80 -21.82
CA CYS A 20 -8.22 -3.00 -21.25
C CYS A 20 -6.71 -2.82 -21.02
N PHE A 21 -6.00 -2.18 -21.95
CA PHE A 21 -4.56 -1.89 -21.82
C PHE A 21 -4.26 -0.88 -20.70
N VAL A 22 -5.12 0.11 -20.47
CA VAL A 22 -4.93 1.07 -19.38
C VAL A 22 -5.18 0.44 -18.01
N THR A 23 -6.12 -0.52 -17.91
CA THR A 23 -6.40 -1.21 -16.63
C THR A 23 -5.33 -2.23 -16.23
N THR A 24 -4.63 -2.86 -17.18
CA THR A 24 -3.55 -3.81 -16.87
C THR A 24 -2.21 -3.13 -16.56
N HIS A 25 -2.04 -1.85 -16.88
CA HIS A 25 -0.71 -1.23 -16.92
C HIS A 25 -0.10 -0.85 -15.55
N ASN A 26 -0.88 -0.86 -14.47
CA ASN A 26 -0.46 -0.32 -13.16
C ASN A 26 -0.28 -1.39 -12.07
N GLN A 27 -0.12 -2.65 -12.44
CA GLN A 27 0.12 -3.73 -11.49
C GLN A 27 1.55 -4.23 -11.64
N LYS A 28 2.39 -3.96 -10.63
CA LYS A 28 3.77 -4.47 -10.60
C LYS A 28 3.74 -5.93 -10.17
N GLN A 29 4.51 -6.74 -10.88
CA GLN A 29 4.77 -8.13 -10.54
C GLN A 29 6.29 -8.31 -10.44
N ILE A 30 6.76 -8.97 -9.40
CA ILE A 30 8.15 -9.39 -9.26
C ILE A 30 8.27 -10.90 -9.18
N TYR A 31 9.45 -11.40 -9.53
CA TYR A 31 9.84 -12.79 -9.34
C TYR A 31 10.92 -12.86 -8.28
N VAL A 32 10.78 -13.78 -7.33
CA VAL A 32 11.76 -14.04 -6.28
C VAL A 32 12.30 -15.45 -6.47
N ASP A 33 13.61 -15.58 -6.66
CA ASP A 33 14.28 -16.88 -6.81
C ASP A 33 14.48 -17.59 -5.46
N SER A 34 13.35 -17.90 -4.82
CA SER A 34 13.27 -18.57 -3.53
C SER A 34 11.91 -19.24 -3.43
N VAL A 35 11.82 -20.31 -2.63
CA VAL A 35 10.55 -20.95 -2.23
C VAL A 35 9.89 -20.22 -1.04
N GLN A 36 10.47 -19.13 -0.58
CA GLN A 36 10.00 -18.32 0.56
C GLN A 36 10.16 -16.83 0.28
N LEU A 37 9.17 -16.04 0.72
CA LEU A 37 9.21 -14.58 0.71
C LEU A 37 9.55 -14.05 2.11
N ASN A 38 10.78 -13.54 2.30
CA ASN A 38 11.17 -12.87 3.54
C ASN A 38 10.71 -11.41 3.49
N VAL A 39 9.82 -11.01 4.39
CA VAL A 39 9.25 -9.67 4.44
C VAL A 39 9.65 -8.97 5.72
N VAL A 40 10.10 -7.72 5.61
CA VAL A 40 10.22 -6.81 6.77
C VAL A 40 9.01 -5.88 6.78
N MET A 41 8.36 -5.74 7.94
CA MET A 41 7.26 -4.79 8.12
C MET A 41 7.64 -3.78 9.19
N VAL A 42 7.56 -2.50 8.85
CA VAL A 42 7.86 -1.40 9.77
C VAL A 42 6.91 -0.24 9.50
N GLY A 43 6.02 0.03 10.45
CA GLY A 43 5.05 1.13 10.38
C GLY A 43 5.47 2.32 11.20
N ASN A 44 4.78 3.45 11.01
CA ASN A 44 4.99 4.69 11.77
C ASN A 44 6.44 5.20 11.70
N ILE A 45 7.05 5.14 10.51
CA ILE A 45 8.44 5.52 10.32
C ILE A 45 8.69 7.03 10.32
N GLY A 46 7.67 7.88 10.45
CA GLY A 46 7.74 9.29 10.05
C GLY A 46 8.62 10.26 10.84
N VAL A 47 9.51 9.77 11.71
CA VAL A 47 10.58 10.55 12.37
C VAL A 47 11.94 9.94 12.03
N SER A 48 13.04 10.69 12.00
CA SER A 48 14.36 10.13 11.72
C SER A 48 14.93 9.36 12.92
N GLN A 49 15.96 8.54 12.69
CA GLN A 49 16.70 7.87 13.77
C GLN A 49 17.36 8.84 14.77
N ASP A 50 17.65 10.07 14.35
CA ASP A 50 18.19 11.12 15.24
C ASP A 50 17.11 11.70 16.16
N GLU A 51 15.84 11.63 15.73
CA GLU A 51 14.67 12.06 16.49
C GLU A 51 14.14 10.95 17.43
N SER A 52 14.46 9.68 17.17
CA SER A 52 13.94 8.54 17.94
C SER A 52 15.00 7.45 18.14
N SER A 53 15.46 7.30 19.39
CA SER A 53 16.36 6.19 19.76
C SER A 53 15.72 4.82 19.56
N ILE A 54 14.40 4.71 19.73
CA ILE A 54 13.65 3.47 19.46
C ILE A 54 13.74 3.12 17.97
N LYS A 55 13.58 4.11 17.07
CA LYS A 55 13.70 3.88 15.64
C LYS A 55 15.11 3.38 15.28
N LYS A 56 16.14 4.00 15.86
CA LYS A 56 17.52 3.55 15.68
C LYS A 56 17.72 2.08 16.05
N ASP A 57 17.22 1.66 17.21
CA ASP A 57 17.34 0.26 17.67
C ASP A 57 16.59 -0.71 16.74
N VAL A 58 15.43 -0.30 16.20
CA VAL A 58 14.67 -1.06 15.21
C VAL A 58 15.46 -1.21 13.90
N LEU A 59 16.03 -0.12 13.37
CA LEU A 59 16.84 -0.15 12.15
C LEU A 59 18.09 -1.02 12.30
N ASP A 60 18.78 -0.92 13.44
CA ASP A 60 19.95 -1.75 13.76
C ASP A 60 19.57 -3.24 13.81
N THR A 61 18.37 -3.55 14.30
CA THR A 61 17.85 -4.92 14.35
C THR A 61 17.50 -5.43 12.96
N ILE A 62 16.79 -4.63 12.15
CA ILE A 62 16.45 -4.95 10.76
C ILE A 62 17.72 -5.24 9.97
N LYS A 63 18.75 -4.39 10.12
CA LYS A 63 20.04 -4.57 9.46
C LYS A 63 20.70 -5.90 9.82
N LYS A 64 20.77 -6.24 11.11
CA LYS A 64 21.35 -7.51 11.58
C LYS A 64 20.59 -8.72 11.06
N ILE A 65 19.25 -8.65 11.02
CA ILE A 65 18.43 -9.74 10.47
C ILE A 65 18.66 -9.86 8.97
N HIS A 66 18.68 -8.75 8.22
CA HIS A 66 18.91 -8.74 6.79
C HIS A 66 20.28 -9.30 6.39
N GLU A 67 21.32 -9.01 7.18
CA GLU A 67 22.67 -9.59 7.00
C GLU A 67 22.69 -11.11 7.17
N TYR A 68 21.82 -11.66 8.03
CA TYR A 68 21.72 -13.10 8.29
C TYR A 68 20.75 -13.81 7.32
N GLN A 69 19.60 -13.20 7.07
CA GLN A 69 18.52 -13.69 6.23
C GLN A 69 17.95 -12.50 5.45
N PRO A 70 18.40 -12.30 4.20
CA PRO A 70 17.98 -11.17 3.40
C PRO A 70 16.47 -11.12 3.19
N PHE A 71 15.91 -9.93 3.38
CA PHE A 71 14.55 -9.62 2.99
C PHE A 71 14.43 -9.44 1.48
N HIS A 72 13.26 -9.78 0.95
CA HIS A 72 12.89 -9.64 -0.46
C HIS A 72 11.89 -8.52 -0.69
N LEU A 73 11.22 -8.06 0.38
CA LEU A 73 10.16 -7.07 0.33
C LEU A 73 10.05 -6.34 1.68
N GLY A 74 9.76 -5.05 1.63
CA GLY A 74 9.38 -4.23 2.78
C GLY A 74 7.88 -3.93 2.75
N ILE A 75 7.27 -3.74 3.91
CA ILE A 75 5.90 -3.23 4.06
C ILE A 75 5.92 -2.07 5.04
N ASN A 76 5.36 -0.95 4.59
CA ASN A 76 5.22 0.26 5.38
C ASN A 76 3.72 0.63 5.47
N PRO A 77 3.02 0.25 6.55
CA PRO A 77 1.59 0.45 6.73
C PRO A 77 1.18 1.92 6.99
N GLY A 78 2.00 2.92 6.65
CA GLY A 78 1.65 4.34 6.68
C GLY A 78 2.11 5.10 7.91
N ASN A 79 1.66 6.36 7.99
CA ASN A 79 2.22 7.41 8.86
C ASN A 79 3.71 7.62 8.58
N ASN A 80 3.97 7.94 7.31
CA ASN A 80 5.29 8.00 6.71
C ASN A 80 6.05 9.27 7.06
N VAL A 81 5.32 10.34 7.42
CA VAL A 81 5.91 11.61 7.88
C VAL A 81 5.13 12.17 9.06
N TYR A 82 5.82 12.43 10.18
CA TYR A 82 5.27 13.08 11.37
C TYR A 82 5.80 14.52 11.51
N PRO A 83 5.06 15.40 12.22
CA PRO A 83 3.74 15.14 12.81
C PRO A 83 2.55 15.40 11.86
N GLN A 84 2.77 16.06 10.72
CA GLN A 84 1.70 16.63 9.88
C GLN A 84 1.85 16.26 8.41
N GLY A 85 2.40 15.06 8.13
CA GLY A 85 2.63 14.62 6.77
C GLY A 85 3.71 15.42 6.05
N SER A 86 3.77 15.26 4.73
CA SER A 86 4.74 15.96 3.88
C SER A 86 4.30 17.39 3.56
N GLN A 87 5.26 18.30 3.40
CA GLN A 87 5.00 19.58 2.74
C GLN A 87 5.11 19.40 1.23
N VAL A 88 4.40 20.25 0.46
CA VAL A 88 4.39 20.19 -1.00
C VAL A 88 5.81 20.27 -1.57
N ASN A 89 6.22 19.25 -2.33
CA ASN A 89 7.54 19.06 -2.93
C ASN A 89 8.70 18.97 -1.92
N ASP A 90 8.43 18.75 -0.63
CA ASP A 90 9.48 18.48 0.36
C ASP A 90 9.86 17.00 0.35
N PHE A 91 10.81 16.67 -0.53
CA PHE A 91 11.43 15.35 -0.58
C PHE A 91 12.53 15.16 0.46
N GLN A 92 12.98 16.23 1.14
CA GLN A 92 14.06 16.14 2.10
C GLN A 92 13.64 15.31 3.31
N LYS A 93 12.47 15.59 3.90
CA LYS A 93 12.00 14.83 5.05
C LYS A 93 11.81 13.34 4.73
N LEU A 94 11.26 13.01 3.55
CA LEU A 94 11.13 11.62 3.10
C LEU A 94 12.50 10.94 2.92
N ASN A 95 13.50 11.64 2.38
CA ASN A 95 14.86 11.11 2.30
C ASN A 95 15.44 10.82 3.70
N GLU A 96 15.26 11.72 4.65
CA GLU A 96 15.74 11.56 6.02
C GLU A 96 15.09 10.37 6.73
N VAL A 97 13.78 10.15 6.56
CA VAL A 97 13.04 9.08 7.27
C VAL A 97 12.99 7.75 6.53
N PHE A 98 13.35 7.72 5.24
CA PHE A 98 13.34 6.51 4.41
C PHE A 98 14.68 6.25 3.72
N THR A 99 15.05 6.99 2.65
CA THR A 99 16.21 6.63 1.81
C THR A 99 17.51 6.57 2.59
N THR A 100 17.74 7.50 3.51
CA THR A 100 18.95 7.55 4.34
C THR A 100 19.02 6.36 5.31
N GLU A 101 17.88 5.90 5.81
CA GLU A 101 17.81 4.84 6.81
C GLU A 101 17.72 3.43 6.21
N PHE A 102 17.14 3.33 5.01
CA PHE A 102 17.09 2.14 4.19
C PHE A 102 17.90 2.39 2.91
N PRO A 103 19.24 2.44 2.98
CA PRO A 103 20.06 2.79 1.82
C PRO A 103 20.00 1.69 0.74
N SER A 104 20.02 2.11 -0.52
CA SER A 104 19.76 1.25 -1.69
C SER A 104 20.88 0.26 -2.00
N ASP A 105 22.08 0.47 -1.49
CA ASP A 105 23.17 -0.49 -1.58
C ASP A 105 22.96 -1.71 -0.67
N ILE A 106 22.19 -1.55 0.42
CA ILE A 106 21.85 -2.62 1.38
C ILE A 106 20.47 -3.23 1.07
N TYR A 107 19.46 -2.38 0.86
CA TYR A 107 18.06 -2.79 0.70
C TYR A 107 17.58 -2.53 -0.73
N GLN A 108 17.82 -3.50 -1.63
CA GLN A 108 17.53 -3.39 -3.07
C GLN A 108 16.11 -3.81 -3.47
N PHE A 109 15.19 -3.85 -2.51
CA PHE A 109 13.81 -4.28 -2.70
C PHE A 109 12.82 -3.13 -2.45
N ASP A 110 11.59 -3.32 -2.91
CA ASP A 110 10.51 -2.36 -2.71
C ASP A 110 9.97 -2.42 -1.26
N PHE A 111 9.60 -1.27 -0.73
CA PHE A 111 8.75 -1.11 0.44
C PHE A 111 7.34 -0.76 -0.04
N LEU A 112 6.40 -1.70 0.11
CA LEU A 112 4.99 -1.45 -0.17
C LEU A 112 4.45 -0.48 0.86
N THR A 113 4.36 0.79 0.45
CA THR A 113 3.92 1.87 1.33
C THR A 113 2.45 2.17 1.10
N VAL A 114 1.70 2.39 2.18
CA VAL A 114 0.36 2.99 2.15
C VAL A 114 0.37 4.34 2.86
N LEU A 115 -0.70 5.12 2.67
CA LEU A 115 -0.91 6.37 3.40
C LEU A 115 -1.57 6.07 4.74
N GLY A 116 -1.08 6.73 5.80
CA GLY A 116 -1.71 6.75 7.11
C GLY A 116 -2.37 8.07 7.42
N LYS A 117 -3.02 8.16 8.59
CA LYS A 117 -3.76 9.37 9.01
C LYS A 117 -2.89 10.63 8.97
N ASN A 118 -1.69 10.59 9.52
CA ASN A 118 -0.81 11.77 9.60
C ASN A 118 -0.32 12.21 8.22
N ASP A 119 -0.26 11.31 7.24
CA ASP A 119 0.15 11.66 5.88
C ASP A 119 -0.89 12.55 5.18
N HIS A 120 -2.17 12.38 5.54
CA HIS A 120 -3.29 13.19 5.04
C HIS A 120 -3.43 14.55 5.71
N ASP A 121 -2.74 14.78 6.84
CA ASP A 121 -2.65 16.11 7.44
C ASP A 121 -1.75 17.06 6.62
N GLY A 122 -0.95 16.50 5.70
CA GLY A 122 -0.09 17.22 4.76
C GLY A 122 -0.43 16.94 3.29
N ASP A 123 0.57 17.13 2.42
CA ASP A 123 0.47 16.84 0.99
C ASP A 123 0.94 15.41 0.68
N PHE A 124 0.02 14.44 0.77
CA PHE A 124 0.34 13.05 0.45
C PHE A 124 0.75 12.84 -1.02
N GLU A 125 0.37 13.75 -1.93
CA GLU A 125 0.80 13.70 -3.34
C GLU A 125 2.32 13.85 -3.47
N THR A 126 2.97 14.60 -2.58
CA THR A 126 4.44 14.66 -2.49
C THR A 126 5.04 13.28 -2.23
N GLN A 127 4.38 12.41 -1.43
CA GLN A 127 4.87 11.04 -1.19
C GLN A 127 4.73 10.15 -2.42
N ILE A 128 3.64 10.31 -3.17
CA ILE A 128 3.45 9.62 -4.47
C ILE A 128 4.50 10.11 -5.47
N GLN A 129 4.76 11.42 -5.54
CA GLN A 129 5.80 11.97 -6.40
C GLN A 129 7.19 11.52 -6.00
N TYR A 130 7.46 11.38 -4.71
CA TYR A 130 8.74 10.88 -4.20
C TYR A 130 9.07 9.48 -4.73
N HIS A 131 8.07 8.58 -4.76
CA HIS A 131 8.20 7.27 -5.42
C HIS A 131 8.63 7.41 -6.89
N HIS A 132 7.99 8.31 -7.64
CA HIS A 132 8.23 8.45 -9.09
C HIS A 132 9.53 9.21 -9.42
N LEU A 133 9.97 10.12 -8.56
CA LEU A 133 11.00 11.11 -8.88
C LEU A 133 12.32 10.91 -8.11
N VAL A 134 12.28 10.28 -6.93
CA VAL A 134 13.43 10.25 -6.01
C VAL A 134 13.87 8.83 -5.68
N ASP A 135 13.00 8.03 -5.09
CA ASP A 135 13.34 6.65 -4.68
C ASP A 135 12.18 5.69 -4.96
N THR A 136 12.32 4.92 -6.05
CA THR A 136 11.29 3.98 -6.52
C THR A 136 11.04 2.83 -5.56
N ARG A 137 11.96 2.58 -4.60
CA ARG A 137 11.79 1.57 -3.56
C ARG A 137 10.77 2.00 -2.51
N PHE A 138 10.54 3.30 -2.32
CA PHE A 138 9.37 3.76 -1.58
C PHE A 138 8.15 3.54 -2.47
N TYR A 139 7.63 2.31 -2.52
CA TYR A 139 6.66 1.90 -3.53
C TYR A 139 5.26 2.40 -3.17
N LEU A 140 4.92 3.59 -3.68
CA LEU A 140 3.62 4.24 -3.53
C LEU A 140 3.21 4.86 -4.89
N PRO A 141 2.89 4.04 -5.91
CA PRO A 141 2.61 4.55 -7.26
C PRO A 141 1.31 5.36 -7.34
N LYS A 142 0.38 5.11 -6.42
CA LYS A 142 -0.93 5.76 -6.25
C LYS A 142 -1.48 5.36 -4.87
N ARG A 143 -2.57 6.02 -4.44
CA ARG A 143 -3.23 5.76 -3.13
C ARG A 143 -3.68 4.30 -2.92
N ASN A 144 -4.07 3.64 -4.00
CA ASN A 144 -4.66 2.30 -3.99
C ASN A 144 -4.06 1.46 -5.12
N TYR A 145 -3.36 0.37 -4.79
CA TYR A 145 -2.66 -0.44 -5.78
C TYR A 145 -2.57 -1.92 -5.39
N VAL A 146 -2.16 -2.73 -6.35
CA VAL A 146 -1.93 -4.17 -6.20
C VAL A 146 -0.48 -4.44 -6.58
N TYR A 147 0.15 -5.35 -5.83
CA TYR A 147 1.52 -5.79 -6.04
C TYR A 147 1.57 -7.31 -5.97
N ASP A 148 2.06 -7.95 -7.02
CA ASP A 148 2.11 -9.40 -7.11
C ASP A 148 3.55 -9.91 -7.01
N VAL A 149 3.71 -11.07 -6.38
CA VAL A 149 4.97 -11.79 -6.26
C VAL A 149 4.77 -13.22 -6.76
N THR A 150 5.70 -13.70 -7.57
CA THR A 150 5.79 -15.11 -7.95
C THR A 150 7.09 -15.70 -7.43
N LEU A 151 7.00 -16.80 -6.69
CA LEU A 151 8.13 -17.56 -6.17
C LEU A 151 8.62 -18.58 -7.21
N ASN A 152 9.80 -19.17 -6.99
CA ASN A 152 10.42 -20.06 -7.97
C ASN A 152 9.72 -21.43 -8.12
N ASP A 153 8.93 -21.83 -7.13
CA ASP A 153 8.08 -23.02 -7.17
C ASP A 153 6.71 -22.75 -7.82
N GLY A 154 6.47 -21.52 -8.27
CA GLY A 154 5.22 -21.08 -8.88
C GLY A 154 4.19 -20.54 -7.91
N THR A 155 4.47 -20.48 -6.60
CA THR A 155 3.58 -19.84 -5.61
C THR A 155 3.34 -18.38 -5.99
N GLN A 156 2.06 -17.99 -6.05
CA GLN A 156 1.62 -16.63 -6.37
C GLN A 156 1.06 -15.94 -5.13
N ILE A 157 1.63 -14.79 -4.80
CA ILE A 157 1.25 -13.97 -3.65
C ILE A 157 0.78 -12.61 -4.15
N ARG A 158 -0.35 -12.13 -3.66
CA ARG A 158 -0.88 -10.80 -3.97
C ARG A 158 -0.92 -9.93 -2.72
N PHE A 159 -0.46 -8.69 -2.84
CA PHE A 159 -0.61 -7.64 -1.85
C PHE A 159 -1.54 -6.56 -2.39
N MET A 160 -2.59 -6.26 -1.63
CA MET A 160 -3.56 -5.21 -1.94
C MET A 160 -3.33 -4.07 -0.96
N CYS A 161 -2.88 -2.93 -1.47
CA CYS A 161 -2.49 -1.77 -0.66
C CYS A 161 -3.58 -0.71 -0.78
N ILE A 162 -4.24 -0.37 0.34
CA ILE A 162 -5.39 0.51 0.37
C ILE A 162 -5.15 1.72 1.28
N ASP A 163 -5.50 2.91 0.78
CA ASP A 163 -5.60 4.11 1.60
C ASP A 163 -6.85 4.02 2.48
N SER A 164 -6.65 3.54 3.71
CA SER A 164 -7.73 3.42 4.69
C SER A 164 -8.22 4.74 5.27
N THR A 165 -7.38 5.79 5.29
CA THR A 165 -7.76 7.05 5.94
C THR A 165 -9.01 7.64 5.29
N SER A 166 -9.11 7.60 3.96
CA SER A 166 -10.33 8.08 3.28
C SER A 166 -11.59 7.26 3.55
N ILE A 167 -11.43 6.00 3.95
CA ILE A 167 -12.55 5.09 4.27
C ILE A 167 -13.06 5.34 5.69
N TYR A 168 -12.17 5.68 6.61
CA TYR A 168 -12.44 5.85 8.05
C TYR A 168 -12.82 7.30 8.38
N GLU A 169 -12.12 8.28 7.83
CA GLU A 169 -12.23 9.68 8.24
C GLU A 169 -13.32 10.42 7.46
N PRO A 170 -14.35 10.99 8.14
CA PRO A 170 -15.38 11.77 7.49
C PRO A 170 -14.82 12.99 6.73
N GLY A 171 -15.33 13.23 5.53
CA GLY A 171 -14.95 14.40 4.72
C GLY A 171 -13.70 14.22 3.86
N MET A 172 -12.96 13.12 4.03
CA MET A 172 -11.81 12.79 3.17
C MET A 172 -12.21 12.31 1.77
N MET A 173 -13.44 11.81 1.62
CA MET A 173 -14.03 11.47 0.34
C MET A 173 -15.56 11.54 0.38
N THR A 174 -16.20 11.61 -0.78
CA THR A 174 -17.67 11.52 -0.85
C THR A 174 -18.13 10.09 -0.54
N PRO A 175 -19.37 9.88 -0.05
CA PRO A 175 -19.91 8.54 0.17
C PRO A 175 -19.89 7.66 -1.09
N ASP A 176 -20.11 8.25 -2.27
CA ASP A 176 -20.09 7.54 -3.55
C ASP A 176 -18.67 7.10 -3.91
N ASP A 177 -17.68 8.00 -3.78
CA ASP A 177 -16.28 7.66 -4.03
C ASP A 177 -15.79 6.56 -3.07
N ARG A 178 -16.23 6.60 -1.80
CA ARG A 178 -15.94 5.56 -0.81
C ARG A 178 -16.48 4.22 -1.26
N LEU A 179 -17.75 4.19 -1.69
CA LEU A 179 -18.38 2.97 -2.16
C LEU A 179 -17.67 2.43 -3.42
N ILE A 180 -17.29 3.30 -4.36
CA ILE A 180 -16.53 2.93 -5.56
C ILE A 180 -15.17 2.34 -5.18
N GLN A 181 -14.43 2.96 -4.26
CA GLN A 181 -13.17 2.41 -3.77
C GLN A 181 -13.38 1.00 -3.19
N LEU A 182 -14.35 0.83 -2.30
CA LEU A 182 -14.63 -0.46 -1.67
C LEU A 182 -15.07 -1.53 -2.69
N GLN A 183 -15.93 -1.17 -3.64
CA GLN A 183 -16.37 -2.08 -4.71
C GLN A 183 -15.22 -2.50 -5.61
N ASN A 184 -14.36 -1.57 -6.02
CA ASN A 184 -13.18 -1.89 -6.84
C ASN A 184 -12.26 -2.89 -6.14
N PHE A 185 -12.04 -2.76 -4.83
CA PHE A 185 -11.22 -3.71 -4.07
C PHE A 185 -11.92 -5.07 -3.89
N ASN A 186 -13.25 -5.07 -3.68
CA ASN A 186 -14.01 -6.31 -3.65
C ASN A 186 -13.92 -7.07 -4.98
N ASP A 187 -14.03 -6.36 -6.10
CA ASP A 187 -13.89 -6.96 -7.44
C ASP A 187 -12.47 -7.53 -7.64
N VAL A 188 -11.43 -6.84 -7.17
CA VAL A 188 -10.06 -7.39 -7.21
C VAL A 188 -9.95 -8.64 -6.35
N LEU A 189 -10.55 -8.68 -5.15
CA LEU A 189 -10.55 -9.86 -4.28
C LEU A 189 -11.27 -11.06 -4.91
N ASP A 190 -12.43 -10.84 -5.51
CA ASP A 190 -13.18 -11.86 -6.25
C ASP A 190 -12.34 -12.47 -7.38
N ASN A 191 -11.51 -11.65 -8.04
CA ASN A 191 -10.57 -12.05 -9.09
C ASN A 191 -9.17 -12.46 -8.58
N SER A 192 -8.99 -12.63 -7.27
CA SER A 192 -7.70 -13.03 -6.67
C SER A 192 -7.67 -14.49 -6.23
N ARG A 193 -8.71 -15.28 -6.53
CA ARG A 193 -8.83 -16.69 -6.14
C ARG A 193 -7.75 -17.61 -6.75
N GLN A 194 -7.08 -17.18 -7.82
CA GLN A 194 -5.94 -17.92 -8.38
C GLN A 194 -4.61 -17.71 -7.65
N PHE A 195 -4.55 -16.80 -6.68
CA PHE A 195 -3.37 -16.59 -5.84
C PHE A 195 -3.39 -17.56 -4.66
N ASP A 196 -2.22 -18.09 -4.32
CA ASP A 196 -2.06 -18.97 -3.16
C ASP A 196 -2.20 -18.18 -1.84
N HIS A 197 -1.76 -16.92 -1.85
CA HIS A 197 -1.91 -16.01 -0.72
C HIS A 197 -2.33 -14.60 -1.16
N VAL A 198 -3.26 -13.99 -0.42
CA VAL A 198 -3.70 -12.61 -0.62
C VAL A 198 -3.63 -11.84 0.69
N PHE A 199 -2.90 -10.73 0.70
CA PHE A 199 -2.72 -9.86 1.85
C PHE A 199 -3.37 -8.51 1.60
N LEU A 200 -4.12 -7.99 2.57
CA LEU A 200 -4.60 -6.61 2.56
C LEU A 200 -3.69 -5.77 3.47
N ILE A 201 -3.11 -4.70 2.94
CA ILE A 201 -2.25 -3.76 3.66
C ILE A 201 -3.01 -2.44 3.78
N LEU A 202 -3.19 -1.98 5.01
CA LEU A 202 -3.75 -0.66 5.30
C LEU A 202 -3.14 -0.05 6.57
N ASN A 203 -3.46 1.21 6.85
CA ASN A 203 -2.99 1.85 8.07
C ASN A 203 -3.86 1.48 9.27
N HIS A 204 -5.16 1.82 9.20
CA HIS A 204 -6.13 1.67 10.30
C HIS A 204 -6.36 0.21 10.72
N ASN A 205 -6.77 0.01 11.97
CA ASN A 205 -7.11 -1.31 12.49
C ASN A 205 -8.46 -1.80 11.98
N VAL A 206 -8.58 -3.11 11.80
CA VAL A 206 -9.82 -3.79 11.36
C VAL A 206 -10.47 -4.63 12.46
N VAL A 207 -9.87 -4.64 13.66
CA VAL A 207 -10.34 -5.39 14.83
C VAL A 207 -10.35 -4.50 16.08
N ASN A 208 -11.39 -4.66 16.92
CA ASN A 208 -11.54 -3.92 18.17
C ASN A 208 -10.65 -4.52 19.28
N GLY A 209 -10.26 -3.68 20.25
CA GLY A 209 -9.42 -4.10 21.38
C GLY A 209 -7.92 -3.92 21.13
N CYS A 210 -7.57 -3.41 19.95
CA CYS A 210 -6.26 -2.98 19.58
C CYS A 210 -6.19 -1.45 19.79
N GLY A 211 -5.65 -1.04 20.93
CA GLY A 211 -5.07 0.30 21.06
C GLY A 211 -6.05 1.35 21.55
N SER A 212 -5.72 2.62 21.33
CA SER A 212 -6.58 3.72 21.75
C SER A 212 -7.76 3.94 20.81
N ASP A 213 -7.64 3.49 19.56
CA ASP A 213 -8.57 3.84 18.50
C ASP A 213 -9.51 2.68 18.21
N VAL A 214 -10.81 2.93 18.43
CA VAL A 214 -11.87 1.91 18.43
C VAL A 214 -12.90 2.12 17.31
N GLU A 215 -12.69 3.11 16.45
CA GLU A 215 -13.65 3.45 15.40
C GLU A 215 -13.37 2.67 14.13
N ILE A 216 -13.97 1.49 14.03
CA ILE A 216 -13.98 0.68 12.81
C ILE A 216 -15.29 0.98 12.05
N PRO A 217 -15.23 1.24 10.73
CA PRO A 217 -16.42 1.41 9.91
C PRO A 217 -17.38 0.23 10.08
N ASN A 218 -18.58 0.51 10.55
CA ASN A 218 -19.61 -0.47 10.82
C ASN A 218 -20.63 -0.52 9.66
N ASP A 219 -20.13 -0.79 8.46
CA ASP A 219 -20.95 -0.89 7.25
C ASP A 219 -20.62 -2.14 6.42
N GLN A 220 -21.65 -2.63 5.74
CA GLN A 220 -21.57 -3.86 4.94
C GLN A 220 -20.52 -3.81 3.83
N PRO A 221 -20.38 -2.72 3.04
CA PRO A 221 -19.32 -2.62 2.04
C PRO A 221 -17.92 -2.82 2.62
N PHE A 222 -17.61 -2.21 3.77
CA PHE A 222 -16.32 -2.40 4.42
C PHE A 222 -16.12 -3.84 4.91
N TYR A 223 -17.12 -4.42 5.59
CA TYR A 223 -17.05 -5.81 6.08
C TYR A 223 -16.86 -6.84 4.97
N LYS A 224 -17.42 -6.62 3.78
CA LYS A 224 -17.20 -7.51 2.63
C LYS A 224 -15.74 -7.64 2.24
N ILE A 225 -14.95 -6.58 2.40
CA ILE A 225 -13.52 -6.60 2.10
C ILE A 225 -12.75 -7.28 3.22
N VAL A 226 -12.94 -6.84 4.47
CA VAL A 226 -12.11 -7.32 5.59
C VAL A 226 -12.45 -8.75 6.04
N LEU A 227 -13.62 -9.28 5.66
CA LEU A 227 -14.03 -10.66 5.92
C LEU A 227 -14.02 -11.52 4.65
N HIS A 228 -13.38 -11.05 3.58
CA HIS A 228 -13.38 -11.75 2.29
C HIS A 228 -12.65 -13.09 2.39
N ASP A 229 -13.22 -14.16 1.80
CA ASP A 229 -12.73 -15.54 1.91
C ASP A 229 -11.35 -15.76 1.26
N ALA A 230 -11.01 -14.99 0.24
CA ALA A 230 -9.70 -15.01 -0.41
C ALA A 230 -8.53 -14.45 0.44
N LEU A 231 -8.80 -13.71 1.53
CA LEU A 231 -7.73 -13.09 2.32
C LEU A 231 -7.00 -14.12 3.18
N THR A 232 -5.67 -14.13 3.08
CA THR A 232 -4.77 -14.84 4.00
C THR A 232 -4.63 -14.09 5.31
N ALA A 233 -4.38 -12.79 5.25
CA ALA A 233 -4.22 -11.92 6.41
C ALA A 233 -4.41 -10.45 6.05
N ILE A 234 -4.63 -9.63 7.09
CA ILE A 234 -4.69 -8.17 7.00
C ILE A 234 -3.54 -7.61 7.83
N LEU A 235 -2.75 -6.72 7.25
CA LEU A 235 -1.58 -6.09 7.85
C LEU A 235 -1.87 -4.62 8.10
N THR A 236 -1.81 -4.21 9.37
CA THR A 236 -2.10 -2.83 9.82
C THR A 236 -0.93 -2.24 10.58
N GLY A 237 -0.94 -0.93 10.80
CA GLY A 237 0.17 -0.28 11.52
C GLY A 237 -0.20 1.03 12.22
N TYR A 238 -1.49 1.30 12.40
CA TYR A 238 -1.94 2.54 13.04
C TYR A 238 -1.44 2.68 14.48
N ASP A 239 -1.46 1.60 15.25
CA ASP A 239 -1.00 1.60 16.62
C ASP A 239 0.52 1.47 16.77
N TYR A 240 1.05 2.04 17.85
CA TYR A 240 2.48 2.05 18.16
C TYR A 240 2.95 0.83 18.96
N TYR A 241 2.33 -0.33 18.75
CA TYR A 241 2.73 -1.59 19.39
C TYR A 241 2.45 -2.79 18.45
N MET A 242 3.02 -3.95 18.75
CA MET A 242 2.87 -5.16 17.93
C MET A 242 1.80 -6.11 18.49
N GLN A 243 1.00 -6.69 17.61
CA GLN A 243 0.02 -7.74 17.90
C GLN A 243 -0.01 -8.75 16.74
N VAL A 244 -0.30 -10.02 17.05
CA VAL A 244 -0.40 -11.13 16.10
C VAL A 244 -1.66 -11.92 16.40
#